data_AF-A0A1G0B219-F1
#
_entry.id   AF-A0A1G0B219-F1
#
_cell.length_a   1.000
_cell.length_b   1.000
_cell.length_c   1.000
_cell.angle_alpha   90.00
_cell.angle_beta   90.00
_cell.angle_gamma   90.00
#
_symmetry.space_group_name_H-M   'P 1'
#
loop_
_entity.id
_entity.type
_entity.pdbx_description
1 polymer ?
#
loop_
_entity_poly.entity_id
_entity_poly.type
_entity_poly.pdbx_seq_one_letter_code
_entity_poly.pdbx_strand_id
1 'polypeptide(L)'
;MKKIFTKQEMIDNKGCYSLEELNFCSFMKRYDEELLLTLEDIVDSEIPLKDKYWFVINKCDLTIRQKQDIAISVAEIVLVIYEEKYPDNKAPREAIQAAKDYLAGTIDIKTLRIKRNAADAAVVAAAYAAAAYAAAYAAAAAYAADAAVVAAAYAAAYAADAAVVADKNPDKAFSEILLQYLKDFINSNQ
;
A
#
# COMPACT_ATOMS: atom_id res chain seq x y z
N MET A 1 -11.86 14.59 -14.50
CA MET A 1 -11.06 14.62 -13.26
C MET A 1 -10.58 16.04 -13.07
N LYS A 2 -10.71 16.59 -11.86
CA LYS A 2 -10.21 17.93 -11.54
C LYS A 2 -8.68 17.92 -11.45
N LYS A 3 -8.02 18.84 -12.14
CA LYS A 3 -6.56 18.95 -12.22
C LYS A 3 -6.00 20.32 -11.87
N ILE A 4 -6.87 21.30 -11.67
CA ILE A 4 -6.50 22.69 -11.44
C ILE A 4 -7.15 23.12 -10.13
N PHE A 5 -6.37 23.76 -9.26
CA PHE A 5 -6.76 24.11 -7.91
C PHE A 5 -6.39 25.56 -7.60
N THR A 6 -7.26 26.27 -6.89
CA THR A 6 -6.90 27.57 -6.32
C THR A 6 -6.18 27.41 -4.99
N LYS A 7 -5.48 28.45 -4.54
CA LYS A 7 -4.86 28.46 -3.21
C LYS A 7 -5.88 28.25 -2.09
N GLN A 8 -7.05 28.89 -2.19
CA GLN A 8 -8.12 28.71 -1.22
C GLN A 8 -8.61 27.27 -1.20
N GLU A 9 -8.76 26.64 -2.36
CA GLU A 9 -9.11 25.22 -2.43
C GLU A 9 -8.04 24.33 -1.80
N MET A 10 -6.75 24.67 -1.89
CA MET A 10 -5.70 23.95 -1.17
C MET A 10 -5.79 24.14 0.34
N ILE A 11 -6.12 25.33 0.81
CA ILE A 11 -6.32 25.63 2.24
C ILE A 11 -7.53 24.85 2.79
N ASP A 12 -8.62 24.79 2.02
CA ASP A 12 -9.83 24.06 2.38
C ASP A 12 -9.61 22.55 2.35
N ASN A 13 -8.70 22.08 1.49
CA ASN A 13 -8.38 20.66 1.30
C ASN A 13 -7.04 20.22 1.92
N LYS A 14 -6.45 21.02 2.81
CA LYS A 14 -5.13 20.78 3.43
C LYS A 14 -5.01 19.48 4.23
N GLY A 15 -6.13 18.79 4.48
CA GLY A 15 -6.14 17.52 5.20
C GLY A 15 -5.61 17.69 6.62
N CYS A 16 -4.56 16.95 6.96
CA CYS A 16 -3.92 16.99 8.28
C CYS A 16 -2.86 18.10 8.41
N TYR A 17 -2.54 18.84 7.35
CA TYR A 17 -1.55 19.89 7.40
C TYR A 17 -2.13 21.12 8.11
N SER A 18 -1.34 21.74 8.98
CA SER A 18 -1.58 23.12 9.41
C SER A 18 -1.40 24.09 8.24
N LEU A 19 -1.93 25.31 8.38
CA LEU A 19 -1.75 26.33 7.35
C LEU A 19 -0.27 26.69 7.15
N GLU A 20 0.51 26.67 8.22
CA GLU A 20 1.95 26.92 8.19
C GLU A 20 2.68 25.83 7.41
N GLU A 21 2.45 24.55 7.75
CA GLU A 21 3.05 23.41 7.03
C GLU A 21 2.68 23.40 5.55
N LEU A 22 1.40 23.68 5.23
CA LEU A 22 0.94 23.78 3.85
C LEU A 22 1.68 24.89 3.10
N ASN A 23 1.80 26.08 3.69
CA ASN A 23 2.53 27.20 3.08
C ASN A 23 4.03 26.92 2.90
N PHE A 24 4.60 25.96 3.64
CA PHE A 24 5.97 25.51 3.42
C PHE A 24 6.13 24.61 2.19
N CYS A 25 5.07 24.01 1.66
CA CYS A 25 5.15 23.16 0.48
C CYS A 25 5.56 23.95 -0.78
N SER A 26 6.40 23.35 -1.62
CA SER A 26 6.96 23.99 -2.82
C SER A 26 5.89 24.45 -3.82
N PHE A 27 4.78 23.72 -3.93
CA PHE A 27 3.66 24.12 -4.78
C PHE A 27 2.95 25.37 -4.24
N MET A 28 2.87 25.57 -2.93
CA MET A 28 2.27 26.76 -2.33
C MET A 28 3.17 28.00 -2.40
N LYS A 29 4.50 27.81 -2.48
CA LYS A 29 5.50 28.89 -2.53
C LYS A 29 5.69 29.51 -3.91
N ARG A 30 5.36 28.80 -4.99
CA ARG A 30 5.60 29.24 -6.38
C ARG A 30 4.66 30.37 -6.84
N TYR A 31 3.99 31.06 -5.91
CA TYR A 31 2.67 31.65 -6.15
C TYR A 31 2.48 33.10 -5.73
N ASP A 32 1.88 33.86 -6.66
CA ASP A 32 1.10 35.09 -6.45
C ASP A 32 -0.41 34.73 -6.54
N GLU A 33 -1.30 35.50 -5.91
CA GLU A 33 -2.71 35.18 -5.63
C GLU A 33 -3.57 34.81 -6.85
N GLU A 34 -3.14 35.11 -8.08
CA GLU A 34 -3.91 34.91 -9.32
C GLU A 34 -3.57 33.66 -10.15
N LEU A 35 -2.47 32.96 -9.85
CA LEU A 35 -2.06 31.81 -10.68
C LEU A 35 -2.99 30.59 -10.36
N LEU A 36 -3.07 29.52 -11.17
CA LEU A 36 -3.75 28.26 -10.77
C LEU A 36 -2.80 27.05 -10.59
N LEU A 37 -2.90 26.35 -9.45
CA LEU A 37 -2.06 25.19 -9.12
C LEU A 37 -2.47 23.99 -9.96
N THR A 38 -1.50 23.30 -10.56
CA THR A 38 -1.79 22.07 -11.30
C THR A 38 -1.63 20.86 -10.41
N LEU A 39 -2.34 19.77 -10.74
CA LEU A 39 -2.17 18.49 -10.07
C LEU A 39 -0.74 17.94 -10.22
N GLU A 40 -0.07 18.28 -11.33
CA GLU A 40 1.34 17.95 -11.56
C GLU A 40 2.25 18.62 -10.53
N ASP A 41 2.03 19.91 -10.22
CA ASP A 41 2.79 20.61 -9.18
C ASP A 41 2.70 19.91 -7.82
N ILE A 42 1.53 19.36 -7.49
CA ILE A 42 1.27 18.64 -6.23
C ILE A 42 1.95 17.27 -6.25
N VAL A 43 1.83 16.53 -7.35
CA VAL A 43 2.37 15.16 -7.47
C VAL A 43 3.90 15.14 -7.59
N ASP A 44 4.49 16.17 -8.19
CA ASP A 44 5.94 16.35 -8.29
C ASP A 44 6.56 17.05 -7.08
N SER A 45 5.74 17.45 -6.11
CA SER A 45 6.23 18.06 -4.87
C SER A 45 6.91 17.07 -3.93
N GLU A 46 7.51 17.62 -2.88
CA GLU A 46 8.19 16.93 -1.79
C GLU A 46 7.26 16.20 -0.81
N ILE A 47 5.93 16.38 -0.92
CA ILE A 47 5.01 15.78 0.05
C ILE A 47 5.05 14.24 -0.04
N PRO A 48 4.81 13.51 1.06
CA PRO A 48 4.80 12.06 1.06
C PRO A 48 3.84 11.44 0.04
N LEU A 49 4.20 10.29 -0.53
CA LEU A 49 3.38 9.58 -1.52
C LEU A 49 1.97 9.26 -1.01
N LYS A 50 1.82 8.92 0.28
CA LYS A 50 0.51 8.69 0.91
C LYS A 50 -0.40 9.92 0.82
N ASP A 51 0.18 11.12 0.92
CA ASP A 51 -0.56 12.38 0.90
C ASP A 51 -0.92 12.75 -0.54
N LYS A 52 -0.01 12.51 -1.50
CA LYS A 52 -0.29 12.59 -2.95
C LYS A 52 -1.46 11.67 -3.32
N TYR A 53 -1.38 10.41 -2.93
CA TYR A 53 -2.41 9.41 -3.19
C TYR A 53 -3.75 9.82 -2.57
N TRP A 54 -3.75 10.24 -1.31
CA TRP A 54 -4.96 10.73 -0.65
C TRP A 54 -5.58 11.91 -1.39
N PHE A 55 -4.76 12.88 -1.81
CA PHE A 55 -5.25 14.06 -2.51
C PHE A 55 -5.88 13.69 -3.86
N VAL A 56 -5.24 12.83 -4.65
CA VAL A 56 -5.79 12.36 -5.94
C VAL A 56 -7.15 11.67 -5.74
N ILE A 57 -7.25 10.74 -4.78
CA ILE A 57 -8.48 9.98 -4.56
C ILE A 57 -9.64 10.84 -4.06
N ASN A 58 -9.35 11.80 -3.19
CA ASN A 58 -10.39 12.53 -2.46
C ASN A 58 -10.72 13.89 -3.06
N LYS A 59 -9.79 14.53 -3.77
CA LYS A 59 -9.89 15.95 -4.15
C LYS A 59 -9.89 16.21 -5.66
N CYS A 60 -9.64 15.19 -6.49
CA CYS A 60 -9.62 15.33 -7.95
C CYS A 60 -10.96 14.95 -8.63
N ASP A 61 -12.07 14.88 -7.89
CA ASP A 61 -13.40 14.55 -8.42
C ASP A 61 -13.42 13.30 -9.31
N LEU A 62 -12.76 12.24 -8.84
CA LEU A 62 -12.71 10.96 -9.56
C LEU A 62 -14.09 10.31 -9.60
N THR A 63 -14.44 9.77 -10.76
CA THR A 63 -15.59 8.88 -10.91
C THR A 63 -15.40 7.61 -10.08
N ILE A 64 -16.50 6.93 -9.75
CA ILE A 64 -16.44 5.63 -9.04
C ILE A 64 -15.58 4.63 -9.82
N ARG A 65 -15.71 4.60 -11.15
CA ARG A 65 -14.91 3.73 -12.02
C ARG A 65 -13.41 4.02 -11.91
N GLN A 66 -13.02 5.29 -11.97
CA GLN A 66 -11.62 5.70 -11.81
C GLN A 66 -11.05 5.31 -10.44
N LYS A 67 -11.84 5.45 -9.36
CA LYS A 67 -11.43 4.99 -8.03
C LYS A 67 -11.23 3.48 -7.98
N GLN A 68 -12.08 2.72 -8.66
CA GLN A 68 -11.98 1.27 -8.77
C GLN A 68 -10.74 0.85 -9.58
N ASP A 69 -10.45 1.50 -10.71
CA ASP A 69 -9.25 1.24 -11.53
C ASP A 69 -7.95 1.50 -10.74
N ILE A 70 -7.89 2.60 -9.99
CA ILE A 70 -6.75 2.88 -9.10
C ILE A 70 -6.61 1.80 -8.03
N ALA A 71 -7.70 1.43 -7.36
CA ALA A 71 -7.65 0.40 -6.32
C ALA A 71 -7.16 -0.96 -6.85
N ILE A 72 -7.62 -1.35 -8.05
CA ILE A 72 -7.16 -2.58 -8.74
C ILE A 72 -5.67 -2.49 -9.03
N SER A 73 -5.21 -1.38 -9.62
CA SER A 73 -3.81 -1.21 -10.02
C SER A 73 -2.88 -1.23 -8.80
N VAL A 74 -3.27 -0.57 -7.71
CA VAL A 74 -2.53 -0.62 -6.44
C VAL A 74 -2.47 -2.04 -5.89
N ALA A 75 -3.60 -2.77 -5.91
CA ALA A 75 -3.65 -4.16 -5.47
C ALA A 75 -2.75 -5.08 -6.30
N GLU A 76 -2.64 -4.84 -7.61
CA GLU A 76 -1.73 -5.58 -8.49
C GLU A 76 -0.25 -5.30 -8.21
N ILE A 77 0.10 -4.04 -8.00
CA ILE A 77 1.48 -3.63 -7.67
C ILE A 77 1.97 -4.38 -6.44
N VAL A 78 1.14 -4.52 -5.41
CA VAL A 78 1.52 -5.19 -4.14
C VAL A 78 1.23 -6.69 -4.12
N LEU A 79 0.56 -7.25 -5.13
CA LEU A 79 0.16 -8.66 -5.18
C LEU A 79 1.36 -9.60 -5.07
N VAL A 80 2.49 -9.24 -5.70
CA VAL A 80 3.71 -10.05 -5.69
C VAL A 80 4.20 -10.33 -4.26
N ILE A 81 4.08 -9.37 -3.34
CA ILE A 81 4.48 -9.54 -1.94
C ILE A 81 3.64 -10.62 -1.26
N TYR A 82 2.34 -10.62 -1.54
CA TYR A 82 1.43 -11.62 -0.98
C TYR A 82 1.73 -13.01 -1.55
N GLU A 83 1.96 -13.12 -2.86
CA GLU A 83 2.20 -14.40 -3.53
C GLU A 83 3.57 -14.99 -3.20
N GLU A 84 4.59 -14.18 -2.94
CA GLU A 84 5.88 -14.66 -2.43
C GLU A 84 5.71 -15.29 -1.05
N LYS A 85 4.85 -14.72 -0.20
CA LYS A 85 4.59 -15.23 1.15
C LYS A 85 3.60 -16.40 1.18
N TYR A 86 2.65 -16.43 0.26
CA TYR A 86 1.56 -17.41 0.18
C TYR A 86 1.40 -17.94 -1.26
N PRO A 87 2.37 -18.71 -1.80
CA PRO A 87 2.40 -19.09 -3.21
C PRO A 87 1.20 -19.92 -3.66
N ASP A 88 0.66 -20.75 -2.78
CA ASP A 88 -0.48 -21.63 -3.07
C ASP A 88 -1.84 -20.92 -2.98
N ASN A 89 -1.89 -19.72 -2.40
CA ASN A 89 -3.13 -18.99 -2.21
C ASN A 89 -3.37 -18.00 -3.36
N LYS A 90 -4.28 -18.36 -4.26
CA LYS A 90 -4.63 -17.52 -5.43
C LYS A 90 -5.80 -16.57 -5.20
N ALA A 91 -6.40 -16.56 -4.00
CA ALA A 91 -7.61 -15.80 -3.75
C ALA A 91 -7.47 -14.28 -4.02
N PRO A 92 -6.37 -13.60 -3.64
CA PRO A 92 -6.20 -12.18 -3.97
C PRO A 92 -6.07 -11.92 -5.47
N ARG A 93 -5.33 -12.77 -6.20
CA ARG A 93 -5.21 -12.68 -7.66
C ARG A 93 -6.57 -12.84 -8.34
N GLU A 94 -7.35 -13.82 -7.90
CA GLU A 94 -8.70 -14.05 -8.44
C GLU A 94 -9.66 -12.90 -8.12
N ALA A 95 -9.56 -12.28 -6.94
CA ALA A 95 -10.37 -11.12 -6.57
C ALA A 95 -10.02 -9.89 -7.42
N ILE A 96 -8.73 -9.65 -7.69
CA ILE A 96 -8.27 -8.60 -8.61
C ILE A 96 -8.81 -8.84 -10.02
N GLN A 97 -8.69 -10.07 -10.55
CA GLN A 97 -9.20 -10.39 -11.87
C GLN A 97 -10.72 -10.22 -11.95
N ALA A 98 -11.45 -10.67 -10.94
CA ALA A 98 -12.89 -10.47 -10.87
C ALA A 98 -13.27 -8.97 -10.81
N ALA A 99 -12.49 -8.14 -10.12
CA ALA A 99 -12.71 -6.70 -10.10
C ALA A 99 -12.53 -6.09 -11.50
N LYS A 100 -11.51 -6.52 -12.27
CA LYS A 100 -11.31 -6.12 -13.67
C LYS A 100 -12.47 -6.56 -14.56
N ASP A 101 -12.88 -7.81 -14.45
CA ASP A 101 -13.97 -8.40 -15.22
C ASP A 101 -15.30 -7.68 -14.95
N TYR A 102 -15.55 -7.32 -13.68
CA TYR A 102 -16.73 -6.53 -13.31
C TYR A 102 -16.71 -5.13 -13.94
N LEU A 103 -15.55 -4.46 -13.97
CA LEU A 103 -15.39 -3.16 -14.64
C LEU A 103 -15.51 -3.25 -16.16
N ALA A 104 -15.16 -4.40 -16.74
CA ALA A 104 -15.39 -4.71 -18.15
C ALA A 104 -16.84 -5.13 -18.46
N GLY A 105 -17.67 -5.32 -17.44
CA GLY A 105 -19.06 -5.77 -17.57
C GLY A 105 -19.19 -7.25 -17.94
N THR A 106 -18.14 -8.06 -17.78
CA THR A 106 -18.13 -9.48 -18.16
C THR A 106 -18.66 -10.39 -17.05
N ILE A 107 -18.71 -9.92 -15.81
CA ILE A 107 -19.30 -10.64 -14.67
C ILE A 107 -20.28 -9.78 -13.88
N ASP A 108 -21.19 -10.43 -13.16
CA ASP A 108 -22.13 -9.77 -12.26
C ASP A 108 -21.54 -9.46 -10.87
N ILE A 109 -22.27 -8.64 -10.12
CA ILE A 109 -21.89 -8.24 -8.75
C ILE A 109 -21.86 -9.43 -7.77
N LYS A 110 -22.57 -10.53 -8.04
CA LYS A 110 -22.58 -11.71 -7.16
C LYS A 110 -21.27 -12.47 -7.29
N THR A 111 -20.83 -12.71 -8.51
CA THR A 111 -19.54 -13.34 -8.84
C THR A 111 -18.39 -12.53 -8.25
N LEU A 112 -18.42 -11.20 -8.39
CA LEU A 112 -17.44 -10.31 -7.75
C LEU A 112 -17.38 -10.49 -6.23
N ARG A 113 -18.55 -10.51 -5.55
CA ARG A 113 -18.62 -10.65 -4.09
C ARG A 113 -18.09 -11.99 -3.60
N ILE A 114 -18.33 -13.07 -4.33
CA ILE A 114 -17.81 -14.40 -3.97
C ILE A 114 -16.27 -14.37 -3.96
N LYS A 115 -15.66 -13.84 -5.03
CA LYS A 115 -14.20 -13.76 -5.14
C LYS A 115 -13.58 -12.82 -4.10
N ARG A 116 -14.21 -11.68 -3.83
CA ARG A 116 -13.80 -10.78 -2.73
C ARG A 116 -13.84 -11.50 -1.38
N ASN A 117 -14.94 -12.17 -1.05
CA ASN A 117 -15.08 -12.85 0.24
C ASN A 117 -14.04 -13.98 0.41
N ALA A 118 -13.68 -14.67 -0.68
CA ALA A 118 -12.61 -15.67 -0.65
C ALA A 118 -11.24 -15.04 -0.34
N ALA A 119 -10.95 -13.87 -0.92
CA ALA A 119 -9.74 -13.11 -0.61
C ALA A 119 -9.72 -12.59 0.85
N ASP A 120 -10.85 -12.07 1.35
CA ASP A 120 -10.96 -11.62 2.74
C ASP A 120 -10.72 -12.78 3.72
N ALA A 121 -11.33 -13.95 3.45
CA ALA A 121 -11.12 -15.16 4.25
C ALA A 121 -9.66 -15.64 4.21
N ALA A 122 -9.00 -15.56 3.05
CA ALA A 122 -7.59 -15.89 2.89
C ALA A 122 -6.67 -14.98 3.72
N VAL A 123 -6.95 -13.68 3.78
CA VAL A 123 -6.20 -12.72 4.62
C VAL A 123 -6.40 -13.04 6.10
N VAL A 124 -7.63 -13.31 6.52
CA VAL A 124 -7.94 -13.69 7.91
C VAL A 124 -7.23 -15.00 8.28
N ALA A 125 -7.31 -16.04 7.43
CA ALA A 125 -6.63 -17.32 7.66
C ALA A 125 -5.11 -17.15 7.73
N ALA A 126 -4.52 -16.34 6.86
CA ALA A 126 -3.10 -16.01 6.88
C ALA A 126 -2.68 -15.30 8.19
N ALA A 127 -3.52 -14.40 8.72
CA ALA A 127 -3.27 -13.73 10.01
C ALA A 127 -3.34 -14.71 11.18
N TYR A 128 -4.34 -15.61 11.21
CA TYR A 128 -4.44 -16.65 12.23
C TYR A 128 -3.28 -17.65 12.15
N ALA A 129 -2.87 -18.07 10.94
CA ALA A 129 -1.73 -18.96 10.75
C ALA A 129 -0.42 -18.31 11.19
N ALA A 130 -0.21 -17.02 10.91
CA ALA A 130 0.94 -16.26 11.39
C ALA A 130 0.96 -16.15 12.92
N ALA A 131 -0.20 -15.89 13.54
CA ALA A 131 -0.33 -15.86 15.00
C ALA A 131 -0.07 -17.23 15.63
N ALA A 132 -0.59 -18.32 15.03
CA ALA A 132 -0.35 -19.69 15.47
C ALA A 132 1.12 -20.10 15.31
N TYR A 133 1.76 -19.72 14.19
CA TYR A 133 3.19 -19.94 13.98
C TYR A 133 4.04 -19.16 14.98
N ALA A 134 3.71 -17.90 15.26
CA ALA A 134 4.38 -17.10 16.29
C ALA A 134 4.19 -17.70 17.69
N ALA A 135 2.99 -18.19 18.01
CA ALA A 135 2.70 -18.87 19.27
C ALA A 135 3.44 -20.22 19.38
N ALA A 136 3.52 -21.00 18.28
CA ALA A 136 4.29 -22.23 18.22
C ALA A 136 5.80 -21.97 18.32
N TYR A 137 6.30 -20.91 17.70
CA TYR A 137 7.70 -20.49 17.81
C TYR A 137 8.01 -19.98 19.22
N ALA A 138 7.11 -19.22 19.85
CA ALA A 138 7.23 -18.80 21.25
C ALA A 138 7.17 -19.98 22.22
N ALA A 139 6.29 -20.96 21.97
CA ALA A 139 6.19 -22.19 22.75
C ALA A 139 7.44 -23.07 22.57
N ALA A 140 7.96 -23.20 21.34
CA ALA A 140 9.20 -23.90 21.03
C ALA A 140 10.41 -23.19 21.64
N ALA A 141 10.45 -21.85 21.63
CA ALA A 141 11.49 -21.06 22.29
C ALA A 141 11.42 -21.18 23.82
N ALA A 142 10.23 -21.25 24.42
CA ALA A 142 10.06 -21.51 25.85
C ALA A 142 10.49 -22.93 26.22
N TYR A 143 10.14 -23.93 25.41
CA TYR A 143 10.58 -25.32 25.58
C TYR A 143 12.10 -25.47 25.38
N ALA A 144 12.67 -24.73 24.42
CA ALA A 144 14.11 -24.65 24.18
C ALA A 144 14.84 -23.90 25.29
N ALA A 145 14.22 -22.91 25.94
CA ALA A 145 14.77 -22.23 27.11
C ALA A 145 14.79 -23.15 28.35
N ASP A 146 13.73 -23.94 28.55
CA ASP A 146 13.66 -24.94 29.62
C ASP A 146 14.65 -26.10 29.38
N ALA A 147 14.77 -26.54 28.12
CA ALA A 147 15.81 -27.47 27.69
C ALA A 147 17.22 -26.85 27.72
N ALA A 148 17.37 -25.53 27.54
CA ALA A 148 18.64 -24.83 27.65
C ALA A 148 19.10 -24.64 29.10
N VAL A 149 18.19 -24.61 30.09
CA VAL A 149 18.57 -24.72 31.51
C VAL A 149 19.17 -26.10 31.80
N VAL A 150 18.70 -27.15 31.11
CA VAL A 150 19.24 -28.53 31.21
C VAL A 150 20.49 -28.72 30.35
N ALA A 151 20.60 -28.07 29.19
CA ALA A 151 21.72 -28.18 28.25
C ALA A 151 22.85 -27.15 28.48
N ALA A 152 22.62 -26.06 29.23
CA ALA A 152 23.68 -25.16 29.73
C ALA A 152 24.60 -25.88 30.72
N ALA A 153 24.18 -27.02 31.27
CA ALA A 153 25.04 -27.95 31.99
C ALA A 153 25.96 -28.79 31.07
N TYR A 154 25.80 -28.76 29.74
CA TYR A 154 26.52 -29.63 28.80
C TYR A 154 27.09 -28.99 27.52
N ALA A 155 26.67 -27.79 27.10
CA ALA A 155 27.02 -27.26 25.77
C ALA A 155 27.61 -25.84 25.76
N ALA A 156 28.53 -25.54 26.68
CA ALA A 156 29.43 -24.40 26.61
C ALA A 156 30.53 -24.55 25.52
N ALA A 157 30.20 -25.13 24.35
CA ALA A 157 31.23 -25.62 23.43
C ALA A 157 31.12 -25.21 21.96
N TYR A 158 30.01 -24.69 21.42
CA TYR A 158 30.02 -24.23 20.02
C TYR A 158 29.09 -23.03 19.78
N ALA A 159 29.70 -21.86 19.65
CA ALA A 159 29.10 -20.64 19.15
C ALA A 159 29.96 -20.12 17.99
N ALA A 160 29.31 -19.88 16.84
CA ALA A 160 29.69 -18.95 15.76
C ALA A 160 28.75 -19.24 14.56
N ASP A 161 27.75 -18.41 14.26
CA ASP A 161 27.76 -17.24 13.34
C ASP A 161 26.80 -17.61 12.17
N ALA A 162 26.03 -16.77 11.48
CA ALA A 162 26.16 -15.35 11.20
C ALA A 162 24.81 -14.69 10.87
N ALA A 163 24.76 -13.38 11.09
CA ALA A 163 23.76 -12.46 10.58
C ALA A 163 24.01 -12.12 9.10
N VAL A 164 22.97 -12.22 8.27
CA VAL A 164 22.76 -11.51 6.98
C VAL A 164 21.23 -11.40 6.84
N VAL A 165 20.60 -10.23 6.70
CA VAL A 165 20.48 -9.46 5.45
C VAL A 165 20.39 -7.95 5.73
N ALA A 166 21.34 -7.20 5.17
CA ALA A 166 21.16 -5.80 4.84
C ALA A 166 20.84 -5.67 3.34
N ASP A 167 19.92 -4.76 3.02
CA ASP A 167 19.65 -4.15 1.72
C ASP A 167 18.80 -4.92 0.68
N LYS A 168 17.52 -5.10 1.02
CA LYS A 168 16.41 -4.93 0.07
C LYS A 168 15.29 -4.24 0.86
N ASN A 169 15.13 -2.93 0.73
CA ASN A 169 13.95 -2.25 1.28
C ASN A 169 12.83 -2.29 0.23
N PRO A 170 11.93 -3.31 0.24
CA PRO A 170 10.85 -3.42 -0.74
C PRO A 170 10.00 -2.13 -0.81
N ASP A 171 9.89 -1.40 0.29
CA ASP A 171 9.07 -0.19 0.40
C ASP A 171 9.47 0.93 -0.57
N LYS A 172 10.76 1.03 -0.94
CA LYS A 172 11.22 2.05 -1.88
C LYS A 172 10.86 1.72 -3.33
N ALA A 173 10.97 0.46 -3.73
CA ALA A 173 10.62 0.03 -5.09
C ALA A 173 9.11 0.17 -5.36
N PHE A 174 8.27 -0.20 -4.39
CA PHE A 174 6.81 -0.07 -4.54
C PHE A 174 6.33 1.37 -4.57
N SER A 175 6.94 2.24 -3.77
CA SER A 175 6.59 3.67 -3.77
C SER A 175 6.95 4.36 -5.08
N GLU A 176 8.06 3.99 -5.73
CA GLU A 176 8.41 4.47 -7.06
C GLU A 176 7.43 3.99 -8.14
N ILE A 177 7.07 2.70 -8.14
CA ILE A 177 6.09 2.13 -9.08
C ILE A 177 4.72 2.79 -8.91
N LEU A 178 4.27 2.98 -7.67
CA LEU A 178 2.99 3.63 -7.38
C LEU A 178 2.98 5.11 -7.78
N LEU A 179 4.09 5.82 -7.53
CA LEU A 179 4.22 7.21 -7.98
C LEU A 179 4.16 7.30 -9.51
N GLN A 180 4.87 6.41 -10.21
CA GLN A 180 4.84 6.37 -11.68
C GLN A 180 3.44 6.05 -12.19
N TYR A 181 2.77 5.05 -11.64
CA TYR A 181 1.37 4.74 -11.96
C TYR A 181 0.46 5.95 -11.76
N LEU A 182 0.59 6.67 -10.65
CA LEU A 182 -0.22 7.85 -10.37
C LEU A 182 -0.04 8.92 -11.45
N LYS A 183 1.21 9.17 -11.87
CA LYS A 183 1.53 10.12 -12.96
C LYS A 183 0.91 9.68 -14.28
N ASP A 184 1.09 8.42 -14.65
CA ASP A 184 0.54 7.88 -15.90
C ASP A 184 -0.99 7.92 -15.92
N PHE A 185 -1.63 7.62 -14.78
CA PHE A 185 -3.07 7.74 -14.59
C PHE A 185 -3.53 9.19 -14.76
N ILE A 186 -2.83 10.15 -14.19
CA ILE A 186 -3.16 11.58 -14.31
C ILE A 186 -3.08 12.03 -15.77
N ASN A 187 -2.02 11.63 -16.47
CA ASN A 187 -1.78 11.98 -17.88
C ASN A 187 -2.82 11.35 -18.82
N SER A 188 -3.22 10.12 -18.55
CA SER A 188 -4.16 9.37 -19.40
C SER A 188 -5.63 9.80 -19.25
N ASN A 189 -5.96 10.51 -18.17
CA ASN A 189 -7.32 11.00 -17.89
C ASN A 189 -7.42 12.52 -18.15
N GLN A 190 -7.23 12.94 -19.41
CA GLN A 190 -7.44 14.33 -19.87
C GLN A 190 -8.88 14.80 -19.65
#